data_AF-A0A1H9F2D8-F1
#
_entry.id   AF-A0A1H9F2D8-F1
#
_cell.length_a   1.000
_cell.length_b   1.000
_cell.length_c   1.000
_cell.angle_alpha   90.00
_cell.angle_beta   90.00
_cell.angle_gamma   90.00
#
_symmetry.space_group_name_H-M   'P 1'
#
loop_
_entity.id
_entity.type
_entity.pdbx_description
1 polymer ?
#
loop_
_entity_poly.entity_id
_entity_poly.type
_entity_poly.pdbx_seq_one_letter_code
_entity_poly.pdbx_strand_id
1 'polypeptide(L)'
;MPERPKISSTELGTLWMTYQQKTMILRMLEYFIEKADDEEAKNIMTSLYEQIDPYVKKIIEIFESEGAVVPVGFTAKDVNKGAPKFMIMDSTLCLLD
;
A
#
# COMPACT_ATOMS: atom_id res chain seq x y z
N MET A 1 9.55 -36.60 -4.28
CA MET A 1 9.02 -35.40 -3.62
C MET A 1 7.82 -34.95 -4.43
N PRO A 2 6.64 -34.65 -3.86
CA PRO A 2 5.54 -34.17 -4.67
C PRO A 2 5.96 -32.80 -5.25
N GLU A 3 5.91 -32.67 -6.57
CA GLU A 3 6.11 -31.37 -7.21
C GLU A 3 5.01 -30.42 -6.72
N ARG A 4 5.39 -29.20 -6.31
CA ARG A 4 4.40 -28.16 -6.03
C ARG A 4 3.71 -27.82 -7.36
N PRO A 5 2.37 -27.89 -7.43
CA PRO A 5 1.66 -27.53 -8.65
C PRO A 5 1.96 -26.09 -9.01
N LYS A 6 2.16 -25.82 -10.31
CA LYS A 6 2.34 -24.47 -10.84
C LYS A 6 1.13 -23.60 -10.53
N ILE A 7 1.37 -22.31 -10.29
CA ILE A 7 0.30 -21.32 -10.11
C ILE A 7 -0.57 -21.25 -11.37
N SER A 8 -1.89 -21.26 -11.18
CA SER A 8 -2.84 -21.04 -12.26
C SER A 8 -2.91 -19.58 -12.69
N SER A 9 -3.42 -19.31 -13.90
CA SER A 9 -3.63 -17.94 -14.39
C SER A 9 -4.55 -17.11 -13.50
N THR A 10 -5.57 -17.73 -12.90
CA THR A 10 -6.49 -17.08 -11.94
C THR A 10 -5.79 -16.66 -10.66
N GLU A 11 -4.93 -17.53 -10.11
CA GLU A 11 -4.13 -17.23 -8.92
C GLU A 11 -3.10 -16.13 -9.21
N LEU A 12 -2.44 -16.19 -10.38
CA LEU A 12 -1.52 -15.14 -10.81
C LEU A 12 -2.22 -13.79 -10.99
N GLY A 13 -3.42 -13.77 -11.57
CA GLY A 13 -4.25 -12.57 -11.68
C GLY A 13 -4.67 -12.01 -10.31
N THR A 14 -4.94 -12.88 -9.34
CA THR A 14 -5.24 -12.48 -7.97
C THR A 14 -4.02 -11.85 -7.28
N LEU A 15 -2.83 -12.44 -7.47
CA LEU A 15 -1.57 -11.89 -6.97
C LEU A 15 -1.25 -10.53 -7.60
N TRP A 16 -1.52 -10.38 -8.90
CA TRP A 16 -1.36 -9.11 -9.62
C TRP A 16 -2.22 -8.00 -9.00
N MET A 17 -3.52 -8.25 -8.82
CA MET A 17 -4.43 -7.30 -8.17
C MET A 17 -3.98 -6.97 -6.73
N THR A 18 -3.57 -7.98 -5.99
CA THR A 18 -3.08 -7.82 -4.61
C THR A 18 -1.82 -6.96 -4.56
N TYR A 19 -0.90 -7.14 -5.50
CA TYR A 19 0.31 -6.34 -5.61
C TYR A 19 -0.02 -4.87 -5.90
N GLN A 20 -0.94 -4.59 -6.83
CA GLN A 20 -1.38 -3.22 -7.11
C GLN A 20 -2.00 -2.57 -5.87
N GLN A 21 -2.87 -3.29 -5.15
CA GLN A 21 -3.51 -2.77 -3.93
C GLN A 21 -2.49 -2.50 -2.82
N LYS A 22 -1.56 -3.43 -2.56
CA LYS A 22 -0.56 -3.26 -1.48
C LYS A 22 0.40 -2.12 -1.79
N THR A 23 0.88 -2.01 -3.02
CA THR A 23 1.76 -0.89 -3.41
C THR A 23 1.05 0.45 -3.27
N MET A 24 -0.24 0.55 -3.64
CA MET A 24 -1.06 1.75 -3.40
C MET A 24 -1.16 2.09 -1.91
N ILE A 25 -1.50 1.12 -1.06
CA ILE A 25 -1.65 1.32 0.38
C ILE A 25 -0.35 1.82 0.99
N LEU A 26 0.81 1.28 0.60
CA LEU A 26 2.10 1.77 1.10
C LEU A 26 2.33 3.25 0.77
N ARG A 27 1.97 3.70 -0.45
CA ARG A 27 2.10 5.13 -0.81
C ARG A 27 1.13 6.02 -0.03
N MET A 28 -0.09 5.54 0.22
CA MET A 28 -1.06 6.27 1.05
C MET A 28 -0.59 6.37 2.50
N LEU A 29 -0.07 5.28 3.07
CA LEU A 29 0.45 5.26 4.44
C LEU A 29 1.63 6.22 4.60
N GLU A 30 2.56 6.25 3.64
CA GLU A 30 3.66 7.24 3.64
C GLU A 30 3.15 8.67 3.76
N TYR A 31 2.10 9.03 3.01
CA TYR A 31 1.49 10.35 3.09
C TYR A 31 0.80 10.59 4.44
N PHE A 32 0.00 9.63 4.93
CA PHE A 32 -0.74 9.82 6.18
C PHE A 32 0.15 9.85 7.41
N ILE A 33 1.24 9.06 7.44
CA ILE A 33 2.24 9.12 8.51
C ILE A 33 2.89 10.50 8.55
N GLU A 34 3.23 11.07 7.39
CA GLU A 34 3.84 12.40 7.29
C GLU A 34 2.89 13.53 7.75
N LYS A 35 1.57 13.39 7.53
CA LYS A 35 0.55 14.41 7.87
C LYS A 35 -0.18 14.18 9.20
N ALA A 36 0.08 13.08 9.89
CA ALA A 36 -0.56 12.81 11.18
C ALA A 36 0.02 13.74 12.26
N ASP A 37 -0.85 14.25 13.14
CA ASP A 37 -0.43 15.01 14.33
C ASP A 37 -0.44 14.11 15.57
N ASP A 38 -1.28 13.07 15.56
CA ASP A 38 -1.42 12.10 16.63
C ASP A 38 -0.37 11.00 16.54
N GLU A 39 0.44 10.86 17.60
CA GLU A 39 1.55 9.92 17.65
C GLU A 39 1.09 8.45 17.75
N GLU A 40 -0.07 8.18 18.37
CA GLU A 40 -0.62 6.83 18.43
C GLU A 40 -1.03 6.36 17.03
N ALA A 41 -1.73 7.21 16.27
CA ALA A 41 -2.09 6.97 14.88
C ALA A 41 -0.86 6.76 13.99
N LYS A 42 0.21 7.56 14.16
CA LYS A 42 1.48 7.34 13.45
C LYS A 42 2.07 5.97 13.72
N ASN A 43 2.09 5.54 14.97
CA ASN A 43 2.65 4.24 15.36
C ASN A 43 1.84 3.08 14.76
N ILE A 44 0.50 3.19 14.78
CA ILE A 44 -0.38 2.19 14.16
C ILE A 44 -0.13 2.10 12.65
N MET A 45 -0.09 3.24 11.95
CA MET A 45 0.14 3.27 10.51
C MET A 45 1.54 2.81 10.12
N THR A 46 2.56 3.16 10.91
CA THR A 46 3.94 2.70 10.69
C THR A 46 4.04 1.19 10.88
N SER A 47 3.43 0.64 11.92
CA SER A 47 3.38 -0.82 12.11
C SER A 47 2.67 -1.53 10.96
N LEU A 48 1.55 -0.96 10.47
CA LEU A 48 0.86 -1.51 9.31
C LEU A 48 1.73 -1.46 8.04
N TYR A 49 2.48 -0.38 7.84
CA TYR A 49 3.43 -0.26 6.72
C TYR A 49 4.48 -1.37 6.77
N GLU A 50 5.12 -1.57 7.93
CA GLU A 50 6.13 -2.60 8.16
C GLU A 50 5.58 -4.02 7.98
N GLN A 51 4.30 -4.23 8.27
CA GLN A 51 3.64 -5.50 8.00
C GLN A 51 3.35 -5.71 6.51
N ILE A 52 3.00 -4.66 5.75
CA ILE A 52 2.60 -4.78 4.33
C ILE A 52 3.83 -4.91 3.40
N ASP A 53 4.89 -4.15 3.64
CA ASP A 53 6.07 -4.09 2.75
C ASP A 53 6.68 -5.48 2.44
N PRO A 54 6.86 -6.39 3.42
CA PRO A 54 7.36 -7.74 3.14
C PRO A 54 6.45 -8.56 2.21
N TYR A 55 5.13 -8.34 2.23
CA TYR A 55 4.22 -9.05 1.31
C TYR A 55 4.40 -8.60 -0.13
N VAL A 56 4.73 -7.33 -0.37
CA VAL A 56 5.03 -6.84 -1.73
C VAL A 56 6.26 -7.58 -2.27
N LYS A 57 7.32 -7.69 -1.47
CA LYS A 57 8.54 -8.43 -1.82
C LYS A 57 8.25 -9.90 -2.09
N LYS A 58 7.46 -10.54 -1.23
CA LYS A 58 7.05 -11.94 -1.42
C LYS A 58 6.26 -12.15 -2.71
N ILE A 59 5.39 -11.22 -3.10
CA ILE A 59 4.66 -11.33 -4.37
C ILE A 59 5.64 -11.23 -5.55
N ILE A 60 6.60 -10.30 -5.51
CA ILE A 60 7.66 -10.19 -6.53
C ILE A 60 8.42 -11.52 -6.69
N GLU A 61 8.85 -12.11 -5.58
CA GLU A 61 9.54 -13.41 -5.57
C GLU A 61 8.70 -14.52 -6.22
N ILE A 62 7.38 -14.52 -5.99
CA ILE A 62 6.48 -15.49 -6.62
C ILE A 62 6.44 -15.29 -8.14
N PHE A 63 6.27 -14.06 -8.62
CA PHE A 63 6.27 -13.76 -10.06
C PHE A 63 7.59 -14.18 -10.71
N GLU A 64 8.73 -13.87 -10.10
CA GLU A 64 10.05 -14.28 -10.57
C GLU A 64 10.19 -15.81 -10.60
N SER A 65 9.73 -16.51 -9.57
CA SER A 65 9.82 -17.98 -9.48
C SER A 65 8.97 -18.71 -10.52
N GLU A 66 7.85 -18.11 -10.93
CA GLU A 66 6.98 -18.63 -12.00
C GLU A 66 7.46 -18.22 -13.40
N GLY A 67 8.55 -17.43 -13.50
CA GLY A 67 9.05 -16.87 -14.76
C GLY A 67 8.10 -15.84 -15.39
N ALA A 68 7.22 -15.26 -14.59
CA ALA A 68 6.27 -14.24 -15.01
C ALA A 68 6.88 -12.83 -14.87
N VAL A 69 6.36 -11.88 -15.66
CA VAL A 69 6.78 -10.49 -15.56
C VAL A 69 6.25 -9.87 -14.27
N VAL A 70 7.15 -9.26 -13.49
CA VAL A 70 6.77 -8.52 -12.28
C VAL A 70 5.97 -7.27 -12.68
N PRO A 71 4.78 -7.05 -12.11
CA PRO A 71 3.97 -5.90 -12.46
C PRO A 71 4.53 -4.57 -11.95
N VAL A 72 4.17 -3.47 -12.65
CA VAL A 72 4.49 -2.11 -12.22
C VAL A 72 3.42 -1.63 -11.23
N GLY A 73 3.82 -1.50 -9.97
CA GLY A 73 2.96 -1.05 -8.88
C GLY A 73 2.99 0.46 -8.69
N PHE A 74 2.27 0.94 -7.67
CA PHE A 74 2.29 2.35 -7.28
C PHE A 74 3.63 2.75 -6.68
N THR A 75 4.20 3.82 -7.21
CA THR A 75 5.50 4.39 -6.84
C THR A 75 5.33 5.70 -6.06
N ALA A 76 6.42 6.21 -5.49
CA ALA A 76 6.40 7.49 -4.80
C ALA A 76 6.01 8.68 -5.70
N LYS A 77 6.09 8.51 -7.03
CA LYS A 77 5.67 9.52 -8.01
C LYS A 77 4.15 9.62 -8.16
N ASP A 78 3.43 8.58 -7.75
CA ASP A 78 1.97 8.49 -7.88
C ASP A 78 1.23 9.16 -6.71
N VAL A 79 1.97 9.76 -5.76
CA VAL A 79 1.42 10.48 -4.61
C VAL A 79 2.04 11.87 -4.51
N ASN A 80 1.19 12.89 -4.37
CA ASN A 80 1.62 14.25 -4.10
C ASN A 80 1.72 14.50 -2.59
N LYS A 81 2.93 14.37 -2.03
CA LYS A 81 3.20 14.63 -0.60
C LYS A 81 3.00 16.10 -0.19
N GLY A 82 3.10 17.02 -1.15
CA GLY A 82 2.83 18.44 -0.96
C GLY A 82 1.34 18.77 -0.82
N ALA A 83 0.45 17.80 -1.03
CA ALA A 83 -0.97 18.01 -0.81
C ALA A 83 -1.25 18.41 0.65
N PRO A 84 -2.14 19.38 0.90
CA PRO A 84 -2.56 19.73 2.24
C PRO A 84 -3.30 18.55 2.88
N LYS A 85 -3.14 18.41 4.20
CA LYS A 85 -3.91 17.44 4.99
C LYS A 85 -5.39 17.63 4.68
N PHE A 86 -6.07 16.56 4.29
CA PHE A 86 -7.49 16.62 3.96
C PHE A 86 -8.27 16.84 5.26
N MET A 87 -8.60 18.10 5.54
CA MET A 87 -9.44 18.49 6.66
C MET A 87 -10.89 18.49 6.16
N ILE A 88 -11.63 17.41 6.44
CA ILE A 88 -13.10 17.48 6.34
C ILE A 88 -13.50 18.50 7.40
N MET A 89 -14.13 19.59 6.96
CA MET A 89 -14.50 20.77 7.74
C MET A 89 -14.77 20.44 9.21
N ASP A 90 -13.98 21.07 10.08
CA ASP A 90 -14.33 21.22 11.48
C ASP A 90 -15.65 22.02 11.56
N SER A 91 -16.71 21.38 12.06
CA SER A 91 -18.03 21.98 12.30
C SER A 91 -17.98 23.18 13.26
N THR A 92 -16.83 23.46 13.88
CA THR A 92 -16.64 24.57 14.82
C THR A 92 -16.44 25.92 14.12
N LEU A 93 -16.08 25.95 12.83
CA LEU A 93 -15.90 27.23 12.10
C LEU A 93 -17.19 27.90 11.62
N CYS A 94 -18.36 27.24 11.70
CA CYS A 94 -19.65 27.84 11.32
C CYS A 94 -20.33 28.65 12.43
N LEU A 95 -19.73 28.78 13.63
CA LEU A 95 -20.33 29.50 14.77
C LEU A 95 -19.60 30.81 15.13
N LEU A 96 -18.68 31.26 14.28
CA LEU A 96 -18.02 32.57 14.40
C LEU A 96 -18.11 33.31 13.06
N ASP A 97 -19.33 33.52 12.58
CA ASP A 97 -19.73 34.62 11.69
C ASP A 97 -21.25 34.84 11.83
#